data_AF-A0A350NQ50-F1
#
_entry.id   AF-A0A350NQ50-F1
#
_cell.length_a   1.000
_cell.length_b   1.000
_cell.length_c   1.000
_cell.angle_alpha   90.00
_cell.angle_beta   90.00
_cell.angle_gamma   90.00
#
_symmetry.space_group_name_H-M   'P 1'
#
loop_
_entity.id
_entity.type
_entity.pdbx_description
1 polymer ?
#
loop_
_entity_poly.entity_id
_entity_poly.type
_entity_poly.pdbx_seq_one_letter_code
_entity_poly.pdbx_strand_id
1 'polypeptide(L)' 'MDIFAKCQEFTAAKELKEAGGYPYFIPLDETEGTEVTINGQRLIMIGSNNYLGLTTDPRVRAAAIEAIHRFGTSCTGSR' A
#
# COMPACT_ATOMS: atom_id res chain seq x y z
N MET A 1 17.25 -30.22 -11.94
CA MET A 1 16.69 -28.88 -12.21
C MET A 1 16.80 -28.10 -10.92
N ASP A 2 17.44 -26.93 -10.94
CA ASP A 2 17.52 -26.06 -9.76
C ASP A 2 16.12 -25.58 -9.36
N ILE A 3 15.79 -25.64 -8.08
CA ILE A 3 14.49 -25.21 -7.54
C ILE A 3 14.24 -23.70 -7.76
N PHE A 4 15.31 -22.92 -7.89
CA PHE A 4 15.24 -21.48 -8.13
C PHE A 4 15.20 -21.09 -9.62
N ALA A 5 15.32 -22.04 -10.55
CA ALA A 5 15.34 -21.75 -11.99
C ALA A 5 14.15 -20.88 -12.41
N LYS A 6 12.94 -21.19 -11.94
CA LYS A 6 11.72 -20.42 -12.22
C LYS A 6 11.74 -18.98 -11.70
N CYS A 7 12.49 -18.71 -10.64
CA CYS A 7 12.64 -17.36 -10.09
C CYS A 7 13.63 -16.53 -10.91
N GLN A 8 14.63 -17.17 -11.53
CA GLN A 8 15.67 -16.51 -12.32
C GLN A 8 15.25 -16.33 -13.78
N GLU A 9 14.53 -17.30 -14.33
CA GLU A 9 14.12 -17.33 -15.74
C GLU A 9 12.90 -16.44 -16.03
N PHE A 10 12.12 -16.04 -15.02
CA PHE A 10 10.99 -15.15 -15.20
C PHE A 10 11.46 -13.68 -15.28
N THR A 11 11.54 -13.14 -16.50
CA THR A 11 12.11 -11.80 -16.77
C THR A 11 11.09 -10.71 -17.10
N ALA A 12 9.82 -11.05 -17.38
CA ALA A 12 8.82 -10.11 -17.89
C ALA A 12 8.66 -8.83 -17.03
N ALA A 13 8.69 -8.98 -15.70
CA ALA A 13 8.60 -7.83 -14.79
C ALA A 13 9.84 -6.91 -14.89
N LYS A 14 11.04 -7.48 -15.10
CA LYS A 14 12.28 -6.73 -15.26
C LYS A 14 12.28 -5.97 -16.59
N GLU A 15 11.91 -6.65 -17.67
CA GLU A 15 11.79 -6.07 -19.01
C GLU A 15 10.79 -4.90 -19.03
N LEU A 16 9.63 -5.04 -18.38
CA LEU A 16 8.65 -3.94 -18.27
C LEU A 16 9.17 -2.76 -17.45
N LYS A 17 9.98 -3.00 -16.41
CA LYS A 17 10.62 -1.91 -15.65
C LYS A 17 11.63 -1.15 -16.49
N GLU A 18 12.48 -1.87 -17.23
CA GLU A 18 13.46 -1.28 -18.16
C GLU A 18 12.78 -0.49 -19.28
N ALA A 19 11.63 -0.95 -19.77
CA ALA A 19 10.82 -0.26 -20.77
C ALA A 19 9.97 0.91 -20.21
N GLY A 20 9.99 1.15 -18.89
CA GLY A 20 9.19 2.19 -18.23
C GLY A 20 7.68 1.91 -18.15
N GLY A 21 7.25 0.68 -18.45
CA GLY A 21 5.84 0.29 -18.52
C GLY A 21 5.35 -0.54 -17.33
N TYR A 22 6.09 -0.60 -16.22
CA TYR A 22 5.75 -1.44 -15.07
C TYR A 22 4.73 -0.75 -14.14
N PRO A 23 3.48 -1.26 -14.03
CA PRO A 23 2.40 -0.54 -13.34
C PRO A 23 2.26 -0.92 -11.86
N TYR A 24 3.08 -1.85 -11.35
CA TYR A 24 2.92 -2.38 -9.99
C TYR A 24 3.80 -1.64 -8.99
N PHE A 25 3.33 -1.61 -7.74
CA PHE A 25 4.06 -1.05 -6.60
C PHE A 25 4.51 0.41 -6.81
N ILE A 26 3.64 1.21 -7.43
CA ILE A 26 3.87 2.65 -7.60
C ILE A 26 3.98 3.28 -6.20
N PRO A 27 5.11 3.93 -5.85
CA PRO A 27 5.27 4.57 -4.56
C PRO A 27 4.31 5.74 -4.45
N LEU A 28 3.49 5.72 -3.41
CA LEU A 28 2.60 6.82 -3.07
C LEU A 28 3.30 7.68 -2.03
N ASP A 29 3.43 8.99 -2.30
CA ASP A 29 4.03 9.94 -1.36
C ASP A 29 3.05 10.24 -0.22
N GLU A 30 1.80 10.53 -0.59
CA GLU A 30 0.71 10.83 0.33
C GLU A 30 -0.61 10.28 -0.20
N THR A 31 -1.53 9.94 0.70
CA THR A 31 -2.89 9.54 0.36
C THR A 31 -3.90 10.24 1.24
N GLU A 32 -4.89 10.87 0.61
CA GLU A 32 -5.98 11.56 1.28
C GLU A 32 -7.30 11.21 0.59
N GLY A 33 -7.88 10.07 1.02
CA GLY A 33 -9.21 9.67 0.59
C GLY A 33 -9.26 9.37 -0.91
N THR A 34 -9.86 10.29 -1.67
CA THR A 34 -10.05 10.21 -3.12
C THR A 34 -8.86 10.72 -3.93
N GLU A 35 -7.83 11.27 -3.28
CA GLU A 35 -6.67 11.85 -3.94
C GLU A 35 -5.36 11.24 -3.41
N VAL A 36 -4.35 11.25 -4.27
CA VAL A 36 -3.03 10.68 -3.99
C VAL A 36 -1.95 11.56 -4.59
N THR A 37 -0.80 11.63 -3.95
CA THR A 37 0.40 12.27 -4.49
C THR A 37 1.37 11.20 -4.97
N ILE A 38 1.79 11.30 -6.25
CA ILE A 38 2.78 10.41 -6.87
C ILE A 38 3.81 11.30 -7.57
N ASN A 39 5.08 11.19 -7.17
CA ASN A 39 6.17 12.02 -7.69
C ASN A 39 5.86 13.52 -7.61
N GLY A 40 5.25 13.95 -6.49
CA GLY A 40 4.82 15.34 -6.28
C GLY A 40 3.62 15.80 -7.12
N GLN A 41 2.99 14.91 -7.90
CA GLN A 41 1.78 15.22 -8.65
C GLN A 41 0.54 14.71 -7.92
N ARG A 42 -0.45 15.59 -7.76
CA ARG A 42 -1.76 15.24 -7.17
C ARG A 42 -2.66 14.61 -8.25
N LEU A 43 -3.19 13.42 -7.96
CA LEU A 43 -3.96 12.58 -8.86
C LEU A 43 -5.25 12.10 -8.17
N ILE A 44 -6.28 11.79 -8.96
CA ILE A 44 -7.52 11.17 -8.46
C ILE A 44 -7.28 9.66 -8.29
N MET A 45 -7.55 9.15 -7.09
CA MET A 45 -7.42 7.74 -6.74
C MET A 45 -8.68 6.95 -7.14
N ILE A 46 -8.61 6.27 -8.28
CA ILE A 46 -9.67 5.37 -8.78
C ILE A 46 -9.32 3.88 -8.65
N GLY A 47 -8.16 3.56 -8.05
CA GLY A 47 -7.64 2.20 -7.89
C GLY A 47 -7.67 1.66 -6.45
N SER A 48 -8.46 2.29 -5.56
CA SER A 48 -8.54 1.94 -4.14
C SER A 48 -9.80 1.13 -3.81
N ASN A 49 -9.72 0.30 -2.76
CA ASN A 49 -10.86 -0.41 -2.18
C ASN A 49 -11.57 0.40 -1.07
N ASN A 50 -11.23 1.68 -0.92
CA ASN A 50 -11.80 2.57 0.10
C ASN A 50 -13.20 3.08 -0.30
N TYR A 51 -14.15 2.17 -0.51
CA TYR A 51 -15.47 2.48 -1.08
C TYR A 51 -16.28 3.51 -0.27
N LEU A 52 -16.15 3.48 1.06
CA LEU A 52 -16.90 4.35 1.96
C LEU A 52 -16.10 5.57 2.44
N GLY A 53 -14.84 5.71 2.01
CA GLY A 53 -13.98 6.81 2.47
C GLY A 53 -13.53 6.73 3.94
N LEU A 54 -13.76 5.60 4.62
CA LEU A 54 -13.59 5.51 6.08
C LEU A 54 -12.12 5.48 6.54
N THR A 55 -11.16 5.18 5.66
CA THR A 55 -9.73 5.21 6.01
C THR A 55 -9.25 6.61 6.41
N THR A 56 -9.96 7.65 5.99
CA THR A 56 -9.71 9.05 6.32
C THR A 56 -10.73 9.64 7.29
N ASP A 57 -11.73 8.87 7.73
CA ASP A 57 -12.73 9.38 8.66
C ASP A 57 -12.08 9.75 10.01
N PRO A 58 -12.26 10.99 10.52
CA PRO A 58 -11.59 11.45 11.72
C PRO A 58 -11.97 10.64 12.97
N ARG A 59 -13.19 10.10 13.01
CA ARG A 59 -13.68 9.29 14.15
C ARG A 59 -12.97 7.93 14.19
N VAL A 60 -12.77 7.33 13.02
CA VAL A 60 -12.07 6.04 12.90
C VAL A 60 -10.59 6.19 13.27
N ARG A 61 -9.94 7.25 12.78
CA ARG A 61 -8.54 7.56 13.13
C ARG A 61 -8.37 7.83 14.63
N ALA A 62 -9.25 8.65 15.22
CA ALA A 62 -9.22 8.93 16.65
C ALA A 62 -9.38 7.65 17.48
N ALA A 63 -10.34 6.79 17.14
CA ALA A 63 -10.55 5.52 17.84
C ALA A 63 -9.32 4.59 17.74
N ALA A 64 -8.64 4.55 16.59
CA ALA A 64 -7.40 3.78 16.43
C ALA A 64 -6.26 4.33 17.29
N ILE A 65 -6.08 5.65 17.35
CA ILE A 65 -5.07 6.31 18.19
C ILE A 65 -5.32 6.01 19.67
N GLU A 66 -6.57 6.14 20.13
CA GLU A 66 -6.96 5.82 21.50
C GLU A 66 -6.71 4.33 21.85
N ALA A 67 -6.99 3.43 20.92
CA ALA A 67 -6.70 2.01 21.11
C ALA A 67 -5.19 1.75 21.29
N ILE A 68 -4.33 2.42 20.52
CA ILE A 68 -2.87 2.33 20.66
C ILE A 68 -2.42 2.85 22.03
N HIS A 69 -2.96 4.00 22.48
CA HIS A 69 -2.62 4.54 23.80
C HIS A 69 -3.04 3.61 24.94
N ARG A 70 -4.22 2.98 24.83
CA ARG A 70 -4.79 2.12 25.87
C ARG A 70 -4.21 0.71 25.91
N PHE A 71 -3.97 0.12 24.74
CA PHE A 71 -3.65 -1.31 24.61
C PHE A 71 -2.25 -1.58 24.05
N GLY A 72 -1.56 -0.56 23.54
CA GLY A 72 -0.28 -0.72 22.85
C GLY A 72 -0.44 -1.32 21.45
N THR A 73 0.68 -1.71 20.86
CA THR A 73 0.75 -2.17 19.45
C THR A 73 0.64 -3.68 19.29
N SER A 74 0.58 -4.43 20.40
CA SER A 74 0.61 -5.89 20.39
C SER A 74 -0.45 -6.45 21.32
N CYS A 75 -1.12 -7.51 20.86
CA CYS A 75 -2.05 -8.29 21.66
C CYS A 75 -1.34 -9.17 22.72
N THR A 76 0.01 -9.13 22.79
CA THR A 76 0.86 -9.95 23.66
C THR A 76 0.49 -11.43 23.67
N GLY A 77 0.05 -11.94 22.51
CA GLY A 77 -0.66 -13.21 22.38
C GLY A 77 0.01 -14.40 23.05
N SER A 78 -0.84 -15.29 23.59
CA SER A 78 -0.47 -16.56 24.21
C SER A 78 0.29 -17.46 23.24
N ARG A 79 1.24 -18.22 23.79
CA ARG A 79 1.91 -19.34 23.13
C ARG A 79 1.22 -20.65 23.51
#